data_AF-A0A2P6QMB5-F1
#
_entry.id   AF-A0A2P6QMB5-F1
#
_cell.length_a   1.000
_cell.length_b   1.000
_cell.length_c   1.000
_cell.angle_alpha   90.00
_cell.angle_beta   90.00
_cell.angle_gamma   90.00
#
_symmetry.space_group_name_H-M   'P 1'
#
loop_
_entity.id
_entity.type
_entity.pdbx_description
1 polymer ?
#
loop_
_entity_poly.entity_id
_entity_poly.type
_entity_poly.pdbx_seq_one_letter_code
_entity_poly.pdbx_strand_id
1 'polypeptide(L)'
;MAMAFTVWLLLLSLLFLLPVSVLSQTNGSIVVGASLSAAGNSSWISPSGEFAFGFQRLENNDRFLLSIWFAKIPDRTIVWYANGDRPAPKGSIVNLTANSGLLLTSPQGEELW
;
A
#
# COMPACT_ATOMS: atom_id res chain seq x y z
N MET A 1 -26.11 37.17 26.95
CA MET A 1 -25.01 37.13 25.97
C MET A 1 -23.97 36.05 26.31
N ALA A 2 -23.40 36.04 27.53
CA ALA A 2 -22.40 35.04 27.95
C ALA A 2 -22.89 33.58 27.92
N MET A 3 -24.11 33.30 28.38
CA MET A 3 -24.68 31.94 28.37
C MET A 3 -24.89 31.36 26.96
N ALA A 4 -25.18 32.20 25.97
CA ALA A 4 -25.32 31.75 24.59
C ALA A 4 -23.96 31.39 23.98
N PHE A 5 -22.91 32.15 24.34
CA PHE A 5 -21.55 31.90 23.89
C PHE A 5 -20.98 30.61 24.47
N THR A 6 -21.20 30.33 25.77
CA THR A 6 -20.75 29.07 26.39
C THR A 6 -21.48 27.85 25.82
N VAL A 7 -22.78 27.94 25.58
CA VAL A 7 -23.55 26.87 24.92
C VAL A 7 -23.04 26.62 23.50
N TRP A 8 -22.72 27.66 22.74
CA TRP A 8 -22.15 27.51 21.40
C TRP A 8 -20.77 26.82 21.40
N LEU A 9 -19.89 27.20 22.34
CA LEU A 9 -18.60 26.54 22.53
C LEU A 9 -18.75 25.06 22.91
N LEU A 10 -19.70 24.74 23.78
CA LEU A 10 -19.99 23.34 24.14
C LEU A 10 -20.48 22.53 22.93
N LEU A 11 -21.37 23.09 22.11
CA LEU A 11 -21.81 22.45 20.87
C LEU A 11 -20.66 22.22 19.88
N LEU A 12 -19.74 23.19 19.76
CA LEU A 12 -18.54 23.06 18.92
C LEU A 12 -17.61 21.96 19.44
N SER A 13 -17.44 21.85 20.76
CA SER A 13 -16.63 20.79 21.38
C SER A 13 -17.22 19.39 21.16
N LEU A 14 -18.56 19.28 21.10
CA LEU A 14 -19.26 18.02 20.87
C LEU A 14 -19.02 17.46 19.45
N LEU A 15 -18.75 18.33 18.47
CA LEU A 15 -18.39 17.92 17.11
C LEU A 15 -17.04 17.18 17.03
N PHE A 16 -16.08 17.50 17.92
CA PHE A 16 -14.79 16.80 18.00
C PHE A 16 -14.89 15.43 18.68
N LEU A 17 -16.00 15.15 19.37
CA LEU A 17 -16.27 13.84 19.99
C LEU A 17 -17.00 12.88 19.02
N LEU A 18 -17.34 13.32 17.81
CA LEU A 18 -17.92 12.46 16.81
C LEU A 18 -16.88 11.41 16.36
N PRO A 19 -17.22 10.12 16.37
CA PRO A 19 -16.31 9.10 15.88
C PRO A 19 -16.07 9.29 14.39
N VAL A 20 -14.80 9.26 13.98
CA VAL A 20 -14.44 9.21 12.56
C VAL A 20 -14.66 7.78 12.07
N SER A 21 -15.76 7.56 11.37
CA SER A 21 -16.05 6.27 10.74
C SER A 21 -15.33 6.20 9.40
N VAL A 22 -14.42 5.24 9.23
CA VAL A 22 -13.80 4.94 7.94
C VAL A 22 -14.45 3.68 7.38
N LEU A 23 -15.01 3.77 6.17
CA LEU A 23 -15.52 2.60 5.45
C LEU A 23 -14.35 1.93 4.72
N SER A 24 -14.09 0.66 5.06
CA SER A 24 -13.15 -0.17 4.30
C SER A 24 -13.74 -0.50 2.93
N GLN A 25 -12.90 -0.51 1.91
CA GLN A 25 -13.28 -0.95 0.58
C GLN A 25 -13.06 -2.45 0.47
N THR A 26 -14.13 -3.21 0.28
CA THR A 26 -14.09 -4.68 0.15
C THR A 26 -14.21 -5.15 -1.30
N ASN A 27 -14.35 -4.21 -2.26
CA ASN A 27 -14.68 -4.52 -3.65
C ASN A 27 -13.44 -4.76 -4.54
N GLY A 28 -12.32 -5.16 -3.93
CA GLY A 28 -11.07 -5.49 -4.62
C GLY A 28 -10.60 -6.88 -4.24
N SER A 29 -10.20 -7.67 -5.23
CA SER A 29 -9.60 -8.98 -5.00
C SER A 29 -8.44 -9.21 -5.96
N ILE A 30 -7.43 -9.91 -5.44
CA ILE A 30 -6.33 -10.45 -6.24
C ILE A 30 -6.51 -11.96 -6.19
N VAL A 31 -6.53 -12.59 -7.37
CA VAL A 31 -6.72 -14.03 -7.46
C VAL A 31 -5.45 -14.76 -6.99
N VAL A 32 -5.64 -15.88 -6.30
CA VAL A 32 -4.52 -16.79 -6.00
C VAL A 32 -3.88 -17.23 -7.32
N GLY A 33 -2.55 -17.22 -7.37
CA GLY A 33 -1.75 -17.45 -8.56
C GLY A 33 -1.41 -16.16 -9.32
N ALA A 34 -1.99 -15.02 -8.96
CA ALA A 34 -1.56 -13.73 -9.52
C ALA A 34 -0.13 -13.41 -9.08
N SER A 35 0.59 -12.77 -9.99
CA SER A 35 1.99 -12.42 -9.80
C SER A 35 2.35 -11.05 -10.34
N LEU A 36 3.39 -10.45 -9.77
CA LEU A 36 4.09 -9.30 -10.34
C LEU A 36 5.58 -9.62 -10.42
N SER A 37 6.29 -9.03 -11.37
CA SER A 37 7.74 -9.21 -11.53
C SER A 37 8.47 -7.88 -11.35
N ALA A 38 9.62 -7.94 -10.67
CA ALA A 38 10.56 -6.84 -10.55
C ALA A 38 11.20 -6.57 -11.93
N ALA A 39 11.01 -5.34 -12.44
CA ALA A 39 11.19 -4.89 -13.83
C ALA A 39 10.00 -5.10 -14.78
N GLY A 40 8.87 -5.61 -14.28
CA GLY A 40 7.58 -5.44 -14.93
C GLY A 40 7.05 -4.00 -14.75
N ASN A 41 6.16 -3.59 -15.66
CA ASN A 41 5.49 -2.28 -15.60
C ASN A 41 4.08 -2.34 -14.98
N SER A 42 3.71 -3.48 -14.38
CA SER A 42 2.39 -3.71 -13.79
C SER A 42 2.38 -3.52 -12.27
N SER A 43 1.21 -3.20 -11.73
CA SER A 43 0.93 -3.06 -10.31
C SER A 43 -0.52 -3.44 -10.03
N TRP A 44 -0.81 -3.85 -8.81
CA TRP A 44 -2.19 -4.05 -8.35
C TRP A 44 -2.74 -2.74 -7.79
N ILE A 45 -3.76 -2.20 -8.44
CA ILE A 45 -4.38 -0.92 -8.07
C ILE A 45 -5.53 -1.17 -7.08
N SER A 46 -5.62 -0.37 -6.03
CA SER A 46 -6.74 -0.44 -5.08
C SER A 46 -8.06 -0.07 -5.77
N PRO A 47 -9.22 -0.54 -5.28
CA PRO A 47 -10.52 -0.19 -5.87
C PRO A 47 -10.77 1.32 -5.99
N SER A 48 -10.28 2.12 -5.05
CA SER A 48 -10.33 3.60 -5.12
C SER A 48 -9.41 4.23 -6.16
N GLY A 49 -8.39 3.51 -6.62
CA GLY A 49 -7.29 4.05 -7.40
C GLY A 49 -6.34 4.98 -6.63
N GLU A 50 -6.50 5.10 -5.31
CA GLU A 50 -5.62 5.95 -4.48
C GLU A 50 -4.27 5.28 -4.19
N PHE A 51 -4.25 3.95 -4.10
CA PHE A 51 -3.06 3.18 -3.77
C PHE A 51 -2.74 2.16 -4.86
N ALA A 52 -1.46 1.82 -4.96
CA ALA A 52 -0.97 0.74 -5.79
C ALA A 52 0.02 -0.11 -5.00
N PHE A 53 0.04 -1.41 -5.29
CA PHE A 53 0.97 -2.39 -4.75
C PHE A 53 1.80 -3.00 -5.88
N GLY A 54 3.11 -3.17 -5.66
CA GLY A 54 4.01 -3.77 -6.64
C GLY A 54 5.47 -3.39 -6.42
N PHE A 55 6.26 -3.46 -7.49
CA PHE A 55 7.69 -3.18 -7.43
C PHE A 55 8.00 -1.73 -7.81
N GLN A 56 8.76 -1.05 -6.96
CA GLN A 56 9.35 0.25 -7.25
C GLN A 56 10.87 0.12 -7.32
N ARG A 57 11.47 0.61 -8.42
CA ARG A 57 12.91 0.54 -8.63
C ARG A 57 13.64 1.50 -7.68
N LEU A 58 14.65 1.01 -7.00
CA LEU A 58 15.61 1.80 -6.22
C LEU A 58 16.73 2.27 -7.15
N GLU A 59 16.74 3.58 -7.42
CA GLU A 59 17.78 4.25 -8.21
C GLU A 59 18.09 3.53 -9.54
N ASN A 60 19.32 3.65 -10.05
CA ASN A 60 19.78 3.01 -11.28
C ASN A 60 20.34 1.59 -11.04
N ASN A 61 20.02 0.95 -9.91
CA ASN A 61 20.81 -0.17 -9.38
C ASN A 61 20.17 -1.55 -9.57
N ASP A 62 19.19 -1.70 -10.47
CA ASP A 62 18.47 -2.98 -10.74
C ASP A 62 17.97 -3.70 -9.46
N ARG A 63 17.67 -2.90 -8.42
CA ARG A 63 17.06 -3.28 -7.15
C ARG A 63 15.67 -2.70 -7.06
N PHE A 64 14.76 -3.41 -6.38
CA PHE A 64 13.36 -3.07 -6.30
C PHE A 64 12.83 -3.25 -4.89
N LEU A 65 12.02 -2.32 -4.42
CA LEU A 65 11.18 -2.48 -3.23
C LEU A 65 9.81 -3.01 -3.64
N LEU A 66 9.38 -4.08 -2.99
CA LEU A 66 7.98 -4.46 -2.98
C LEU A 66 7.26 -3.50 -2.02
N SER A 67 6.32 -2.70 -2.52
CA SER A 67 5.81 -1.55 -1.78
C SER A 67 4.35 -1.23 -2.10
N ILE A 68 3.78 -0.37 -1.25
CA ILE A 68 2.51 0.33 -1.47
C ILE A 68 2.83 1.82 -1.59
N TRP A 69 2.29 2.48 -2.61
CA TRP A 69 2.46 3.91 -2.84
C TRP A 69 1.14 4.58 -3.24
N PHE A 70 1.11 5.91 -3.18
CA PHE A 70 0.00 6.71 -3.69
C PHE A 70 -0.01 6.69 -5.23
N ALA A 71 -1.01 6.05 -5.83
CA ALA A 71 -1.09 5.84 -7.28
C ALA A 71 -1.27 7.14 -8.08
N LYS A 72 -1.91 8.14 -7.48
CA LYS A 72 -2.23 9.43 -8.12
C LYS A 72 -1.12 10.49 -7.97
N ILE A 73 -0.08 10.20 -7.20
CA ILE A 73 1.07 11.10 -7.03
C ILE A 73 2.17 10.66 -7.99
N PRO A 74 2.61 11.52 -8.94
CA PRO A 74 3.63 11.17 -9.94
C PRO A 74 4.93 10.63 -9.34
N ASP A 75 5.36 11.19 -8.21
CA ASP A 75 6.57 10.80 -7.51
C ASP A 75 6.47 9.41 -6.83
N ARG A 76 5.27 8.80 -6.83
CA ARG A 76 4.98 7.49 -6.23
C ARG A 76 5.48 7.38 -4.80
N THR A 77 5.07 8.34 -3.98
CA THR A 77 5.42 8.37 -2.56
C THR A 77 5.00 7.07 -1.87
N ILE A 78 5.98 6.36 -1.31
CA ILE A 78 5.80 5.09 -0.62
C ILE A 78 5.14 5.33 0.75
N VAL A 79 4.13 4.53 1.07
CA VAL A 79 3.50 4.50 2.40
C VAL A 79 3.89 3.25 3.19
N TRP A 80 4.33 2.20 2.51
CA TRP A 80 4.79 0.95 3.11
C TRP A 80 5.67 0.17 2.14
N TYR A 81 6.64 -0.59 2.66
CA TYR A 81 7.45 -1.52 1.86
C TYR A 81 7.79 -2.79 2.66
N ALA A 82 8.00 -3.89 1.94
CA ALA A 82 8.51 -5.14 2.48
C ALA A 82 10.05 -5.17 2.42
N ASN A 83 10.68 -5.76 3.44
CA ASN A 83 12.08 -6.18 3.41
C ASN A 83 13.07 -5.09 2.93
N GLY A 84 13.01 -3.89 3.52
CA GLY A 84 13.78 -2.73 3.03
C GLY A 84 15.29 -2.82 3.22
N ASP A 85 15.76 -3.67 4.11
CA ASP A 85 17.17 -4.02 4.32
C ASP A 85 17.72 -4.93 3.21
N ARG A 86 16.85 -5.71 2.55
CA ARG A 86 17.23 -6.61 1.46
C ARG A 86 16.34 -6.44 0.22
N PRO A 87 16.50 -5.34 -0.54
CA PRO A 87 15.72 -5.08 -1.75
C PRO A 87 15.85 -6.19 -2.81
N ALA A 88 14.72 -6.47 -3.45
CA ALA A 88 14.60 -7.52 -4.45
C ALA A 88 15.47 -7.22 -5.69
N PRO A 89 16.28 -8.17 -6.18
CA PRO A 89 16.96 -8.02 -7.46
C PRO A 89 15.97 -8.01 -8.63
N LYS A 90 16.40 -7.47 -9.77
CA LYS A 90 15.68 -7.58 -11.04
C LYS A 90 15.30 -9.03 -11.36
N GLY A 91 14.07 -9.24 -11.81
CA GLY A 91 13.52 -10.56 -12.12
C GLY A 91 12.90 -11.28 -10.92
N SER A 92 12.99 -10.74 -9.70
CA SER A 92 12.21 -11.22 -8.56
C SER A 92 10.71 -11.23 -8.86
N ILE A 93 9.98 -12.11 -8.18
CA ILE A 93 8.55 -12.29 -8.37
C ILE A 93 7.87 -12.24 -7.02
N VAL A 94 6.75 -11.50 -6.93
CA VAL A 94 5.81 -11.64 -5.82
C VAL A 94 4.60 -12.41 -6.34
N ASN A 95 4.25 -13.50 -5.65
CA ASN A 95 3.10 -14.34 -5.96
C ASN A 95 2.12 -14.33 -4.80
N LEU A 96 0.81 -14.23 -5.10
CA LEU A 96 -0.21 -14.56 -4.13
C LEU A 96 -0.48 -16.07 -4.17
N THR A 97 -0.12 -16.77 -3.10
CA THR A 97 -0.28 -18.21 -2.96
C THR A 97 -1.40 -18.55 -1.96
N ALA A 98 -2.04 -19.70 -2.13
CA ALA A 98 -3.08 -20.15 -1.19
C ALA A 98 -2.52 -20.45 0.21
N ASN A 99 -1.26 -20.90 0.28
CA ASN A 99 -0.68 -21.43 1.51
C ASN A 99 0.07 -20.37 2.32
N SER A 100 0.76 -19.44 1.64
CA SER A 100 1.67 -18.48 2.28
C SER A 100 1.21 -17.02 2.12
N GLY A 101 0.12 -16.77 1.39
CA GLY A 101 -0.25 -15.41 1.02
C GLY A 101 0.76 -14.82 0.04
N LEU A 102 1.28 -13.63 0.32
CA LEU A 102 2.29 -12.98 -0.53
C LEU A 102 3.66 -13.60 -0.29
N LEU A 103 4.21 -14.24 -1.31
CA LEU A 103 5.54 -14.84 -1.31
C LEU A 103 6.43 -14.08 -2.30
N LEU A 104 7.50 -13.47 -1.81
CA LEU A 104 8.49 -12.77 -2.62
C LEU A 104 9.72 -13.65 -2.83
N THR A 105 10.06 -13.95 -4.08
CA THR A 105 11.22 -14.79 -4.42
C THR A 105 12.23 -14.07 -5.31
N SER A 106 13.49 -14.46 -5.19
CA SER A 106 14.56 -14.06 -6.09
C SER A 106 14.49 -14.81 -7.42
N PRO A 107 15.16 -14.34 -8.49
CA PRO A 107 15.30 -15.09 -9.74
C PRO A 107 15.93 -16.49 -9.57
N GLN A 108 16.68 -16.69 -8.48
CA GLN A 108 17.32 -17.96 -8.14
C GLN A 108 16.41 -18.89 -7.32
N GLY A 109 15.19 -18.45 -6.99
CA GLY A 109 14.22 -19.20 -6.19
C GLY A 109 14.40 -19.06 -4.68
N GLU A 110 15.24 -18.14 -4.21
CA GLU A 110 15.37 -17.83 -2.77
C GLU A 110 14.13 -17.07 -2.29
N GLU A 111 13.57 -17.47 -1.16
CA GLU A 111 12.53 -16.70 -0.47
C GLU A 111 13.14 -15.45 0.17
N LEU A 112 12.69 -14.29 -0.28
CA LEU A 112 13.16 -13.01 0.22
C LEU A 112 12.26 -12.49 1.34
N TRP A 113 10.94 -12.71 1.26
CA TRP A 113 9.93 -12.31 2.24
C TRP A 113 8.63 -13.09 2.07
#